data_AF-A0A9R0J3T9-F1
#
_entry.id   AF-A0A9R0J3T9-F1
#
_cell.length_a   1.000
_cell.length_b   1.000
_cell.length_c   1.000
_cell.angle_alpha   90.00
_cell.angle_beta   90.00
_cell.angle_gamma   90.00
#
_symmetry.space_group_name_H-M   'P 1'
#
loop_
_entity.id
_entity.type
_entity.pdbx_description
1 polymer ?
#
loop_
_entity_poly.entity_id
_entity_poly.type
_entity_poly.pdbx_seq_one_letter_code
_entity_poly.pdbx_strand_id
1 'polypeptide(L)'
;MVMARARNCCMHPKRVALIWVLCSFLFFCAFQMILKNSSLNNPTSSSSSSSSDASMSNTQKRAHLYEKMAGNLDEHGPAFLKHGETSQSLSLSDLFSVKDGVVTPNPKAANPPVRANVLYLSTEYSVPIAKAVKMVFSPYFDKAIWFQNSSLYHFSMFHASHHIAPVPATHDEVEAEANAVKSVAESLCPLKIVLDRVVLTSTGVLLGCWQVTSGTDPTTVRAKLRAALPRAPEKQLYDDAILHTSFARLLGPPRILDRVSI
;
A
#
# COMPACT_ATOMS: atom_id res chain seq x y z
N MET A 1 69.81 30.56 -26.90
CA MET A 1 68.43 30.28 -26.45
C MET A 1 68.49 29.07 -25.52
N VAL A 2 68.29 29.31 -24.23
CA VAL A 2 68.69 28.43 -23.12
C VAL A 2 67.69 27.28 -22.94
N MET A 3 68.16 26.03 -23.00
CA MET A 3 67.39 24.85 -22.59
C MET A 3 67.29 24.80 -21.06
N ALA A 4 66.07 24.84 -20.52
CA ALA A 4 65.81 24.64 -19.11
C ALA A 4 65.92 23.15 -18.76
N ARG A 5 66.90 22.83 -17.90
CA ARG A 5 67.15 21.51 -17.33
C ARG A 5 66.01 21.12 -16.38
N ALA A 6 65.32 20.01 -16.66
CA ALA A 6 64.37 19.41 -15.74
C ALA A 6 65.09 18.94 -14.47
N ARG A 7 64.77 19.54 -13.32
CA ARG A 7 65.23 19.10 -11.99
C ARG A 7 64.41 17.87 -11.59
N ASN A 8 65.01 16.69 -11.69
CA ASN A 8 64.54 15.49 -11.00
C ASN A 8 64.56 15.76 -9.48
N CYS A 9 63.41 16.08 -8.91
CA CYS A 9 63.22 16.09 -7.47
C CYS A 9 63.16 14.65 -6.98
N CYS A 10 64.32 14.05 -6.72
CA CYS A 10 64.43 12.80 -5.97
C CYS A 10 63.84 13.02 -4.57
N MET A 11 62.60 12.60 -4.37
CA MET A 11 62.00 12.54 -3.03
C MET A 11 62.85 11.59 -2.18
N HIS A 12 63.43 12.12 -1.11
CA HIS A 12 64.26 11.37 -0.18
C HIS A 12 63.49 10.12 0.29
N PRO A 13 64.08 8.91 0.33
CA PRO A 13 63.38 7.67 0.64
C PRO A 13 62.58 7.72 1.96
N LYS A 14 63.04 8.52 2.93
CA LYS A 14 62.33 8.77 4.19
C LYS A 14 61.01 9.55 4.02
N ARG A 15 60.94 10.49 3.07
CA ARG A 15 59.70 11.23 2.75
C ARG A 15 58.72 10.35 1.99
N VAL A 16 59.21 9.52 1.08
CA VAL A 16 58.38 8.54 0.38
C VAL A 16 57.81 7.51 1.37
N ALA A 17 58.64 6.98 2.27
CA ALA A 17 58.19 6.09 3.33
C ALA A 17 57.15 6.75 4.24
N LEU A 18 57.35 8.02 4.63
CA LEU A 18 56.39 8.76 5.44
C LEU A 18 55.03 8.94 4.73
N ILE A 19 55.05 9.25 3.43
CA ILE A 19 53.82 9.35 2.62
C ILE A 19 53.12 8.00 2.55
N TRP A 20 53.85 6.90 2.30
CA TRP A 20 53.26 5.57 2.29
C TRP A 20 52.67 5.17 3.64
N VAL A 21 53.37 5.44 4.74
CA VAL A 21 52.85 5.18 6.09
C VAL A 21 51.60 6.00 6.37
N LEU A 22 51.58 7.28 5.98
CA LEU A 22 50.42 8.15 6.16
C LEU A 22 49.23 7.69 5.29
N CYS A 23 49.47 7.32 4.04
CA CYS A 23 48.44 6.77 3.14
C CYS A 23 47.89 5.45 3.66
N SER A 24 48.75 4.53 4.12
CA SER A 24 48.32 3.25 4.71
C SER A 24 47.56 3.47 6.01
N PHE A 25 47.96 4.42 6.85
CA PHE A 25 47.24 4.78 8.07
C PHE A 25 45.87 5.37 7.77
N LEU A 26 45.78 6.32 6.83
CA LEU A 26 44.50 6.91 6.41
C LEU A 26 43.58 5.87 5.78
N PHE A 27 44.12 4.98 4.93
CA PHE A 27 43.34 3.87 4.37
C PHE A 27 42.86 2.91 5.47
N PHE A 28 43.71 2.56 6.43
CA PHE A 28 43.33 1.73 7.55
C PHE A 28 42.25 2.40 8.42
N CYS A 29 42.37 3.70 8.70
CA CYS A 29 41.35 4.45 9.44
C CYS A 29 40.02 4.52 8.69
N ALA A 30 40.04 4.79 7.38
CA ALA A 30 38.84 4.80 6.55
C ALA A 30 38.21 3.40 6.46
N PHE A 31 39.02 2.36 6.29
CA PHE A 31 38.59 0.97 6.29
C PHE A 31 38.00 0.55 7.63
N GLN A 32 38.61 0.95 8.75
CA GLN A 32 38.07 0.71 10.09
C GLN A 32 36.79 1.50 10.36
N MET A 33 36.65 2.73 9.84
CA MET A 33 35.38 3.46 9.91
C MET A 33 34.29 2.79 9.08
N ILE A 34 34.61 2.25 7.90
CA ILE A 34 33.68 1.48 7.08
C ILE A 34 33.30 0.19 7.82
N LEU A 35 34.26 -0.58 8.35
CA LEU A 35 33.98 -1.79 9.12
C LEU A 35 33.17 -1.51 10.39
N LYS A 36 33.45 -0.41 11.11
CA LYS A 36 32.65 -0.01 12.28
C LYS A 36 31.27 0.49 11.92
N ASN A 37 31.09 1.19 10.80
CA ASN A 37 29.79 1.61 10.30
C ASN A 37 28.97 0.41 9.77
N SER A 38 29.64 -0.56 9.16
CA SER A 38 29.07 -1.87 8.81
C SER A 38 28.76 -2.72 10.05
N SER A 39 29.53 -2.58 11.13
CA SER A 39 29.32 -3.27 12.40
C SER A 39 28.27 -2.61 13.29
N LEU A 40 28.05 -1.29 13.20
CA LEU A 40 26.90 -0.62 13.82
C LEU A 40 25.58 -1.00 13.12
N ASN A 41 25.67 -1.37 11.84
CA ASN A 41 24.59 -1.91 11.02
C ASN A 41 24.53 -3.45 11.00
N ASN A 42 25.24 -4.16 11.89
CA ASN A 42 25.05 -5.59 12.10
C ASN A 42 25.41 -6.00 13.54
N PRO A 43 24.43 -6.32 14.40
CA PRO A 43 24.71 -6.95 15.67
C PRO A 43 24.88 -8.47 15.45
N THR A 44 26.06 -9.00 15.78
CA THR A 44 26.25 -10.43 16.10
C THR A 44 27.50 -10.51 16.97
N SER A 45 27.54 -11.24 18.08
CA SER A 45 27.32 -12.69 18.23
C SER A 45 27.04 -13.02 19.72
N SER A 46 26.25 -14.02 20.08
CA SER A 46 26.43 -15.48 19.86
C SER A 46 25.09 -16.20 20.10
N SER A 47 24.67 -17.33 19.51
CA SER A 47 25.27 -18.34 18.63
C SER A 47 24.16 -19.37 18.30
N SER A 48 23.79 -19.54 17.03
CA SER A 48 23.37 -20.82 16.41
C SER A 48 22.86 -20.56 15.00
N SER A 49 23.44 -21.27 14.04
CA SER A 49 23.18 -21.23 12.61
C SER A 49 21.71 -21.47 12.22
N SER A 50 21.07 -20.50 11.61
CA SER A 50 20.09 -20.71 10.54
C SER A 50 20.04 -19.46 9.65
N SER A 51 20.17 -19.65 8.34
CA SER A 51 19.90 -18.63 7.34
C SER A 51 18.44 -18.22 7.42
N SER A 52 18.15 -17.16 8.16
CA SER A 52 16.83 -16.55 8.21
C SER A 52 16.93 -15.20 7.52
N ASP A 53 16.45 -15.14 6.28
CA ASP A 53 15.87 -13.90 5.76
C ASP A 53 14.96 -13.38 6.89
N ALA A 54 15.29 -12.23 7.47
CA ALA A 54 14.46 -11.66 8.51
C ALA A 54 13.10 -11.33 7.89
N SER A 55 12.15 -12.26 8.00
CA SER A 55 10.82 -12.13 7.43
C SER A 55 10.20 -10.87 8.02
N MET A 56 10.03 -9.84 7.18
CA MET A 56 9.43 -8.58 7.59
C MET A 56 8.10 -8.88 8.29
N SER A 57 7.88 -8.27 9.46
CA SER A 57 6.61 -8.43 10.16
C SER A 57 5.46 -7.89 9.30
N ASN A 58 4.26 -8.43 9.48
CA ASN A 58 3.09 -7.98 8.71
C ASN A 58 2.80 -6.48 8.91
N THR A 59 3.11 -5.94 10.09
CA THR A 59 3.05 -4.51 10.37
C THR A 59 4.01 -3.70 9.50
N GLN A 60 5.27 -4.14 9.37
CA GLN A 60 6.25 -3.49 8.49
C GLN A 60 5.87 -3.62 7.02
N LYS A 61 5.38 -4.80 6.60
CA LYS A 61 4.87 -5.01 5.24
C LYS A 61 3.72 -4.05 4.91
N ARG A 62 2.71 -3.95 5.78
CA ARG A 62 1.61 -2.97 5.63
C ARG A 62 2.12 -1.54 5.58
N ALA A 63 2.99 -1.15 6.51
CA ALA A 63 3.51 0.22 6.54
C ALA A 63 4.23 0.57 5.23
N HIS A 64 5.06 -0.36 4.72
CA HIS A 64 5.73 -0.19 3.44
C HIS A 64 4.75 -0.10 2.25
N LEU A 65 3.70 -0.92 2.23
CA LEU A 65 2.64 -0.85 1.22
C LEU A 65 1.91 0.50 1.27
N TYR A 66 1.61 1.01 2.46
CA TYR A 66 0.91 2.28 2.65
C TYR A 66 1.77 3.47 2.25
N GLU A 67 3.06 3.42 2.55
CA GLU A 67 4.04 4.42 2.12
C GLU A 67 4.13 4.47 0.59
N LYS A 68 4.27 3.31 -0.05
CA LYS A 68 4.26 3.21 -1.52
C LYS A 68 2.95 3.74 -2.11
N MET A 69 1.80 3.42 -1.52
CA MET A 69 0.52 3.94 -1.98
C MET A 69 0.41 5.46 -1.83
N ALA A 70 0.96 6.04 -0.77
CA ALA A 70 1.00 7.48 -0.57
C ALA A 70 1.87 8.18 -1.62
N GLY A 71 3.05 7.61 -1.94
CA GLY A 71 3.94 8.14 -2.97
C GLY A 71 3.43 7.99 -4.41
N ASN A 72 2.49 7.07 -4.67
CA ASN A 72 2.00 6.82 -6.04
C ASN A 72 1.46 8.07 -6.74
N LEU A 73 0.77 8.97 -6.01
CA LEU A 73 0.22 10.19 -6.60
C LEU A 73 1.34 11.16 -7.02
N ASP A 74 2.39 11.29 -6.21
CA ASP A 74 3.54 12.14 -6.51
C ASP A 74 4.37 11.57 -7.67
N GLU A 75 4.53 10.24 -7.71
CA GLU A 75 5.32 9.55 -8.73
C GLU A 75 4.62 9.50 -10.10
N HIS A 76 3.32 9.20 -10.12
CA HIS A 76 2.58 8.93 -11.37
C HIS A 76 1.67 10.09 -11.78
N GLY A 77 1.50 11.08 -10.90
CA GLY A 77 0.53 12.15 -11.05
C GLY A 77 -0.92 11.68 -10.90
N PRO A 78 -1.89 12.59 -11.08
CA PRO A 78 -3.31 12.29 -11.00
C PRO A 78 -3.81 11.61 -12.28
N ALA A 79 -3.46 10.34 -12.49
CA ALA A 79 -3.85 9.55 -13.65
C ALA A 79 -5.37 9.50 -13.87
N PHE A 80 -6.16 9.61 -12.79
CA PHE A 80 -7.63 9.73 -12.87
C PHE A 80 -8.13 10.92 -13.70
N LEU A 81 -7.30 11.96 -13.93
CA LEU A 81 -7.63 13.09 -14.80
C LEU A 81 -7.35 12.81 -16.28
N LYS A 82 -6.51 11.82 -16.60
CA LYS A 82 -6.11 11.46 -17.97
C LYS A 82 -7.03 10.35 -18.51
N HIS A 83 -8.32 10.64 -18.66
CA HIS A 83 -9.35 9.71 -19.15
C HIS A 83 -9.77 8.58 -18.18
N GLY A 84 -9.38 8.68 -16.90
CA GLY A 84 -9.96 7.84 -15.86
C GLY A 84 -9.53 6.38 -15.89
N GLU A 85 -8.23 6.11 -16.02
CA GLU A 85 -7.71 4.76 -15.81
C GLU A 85 -8.08 4.26 -14.42
N THR A 86 -8.67 3.07 -14.36
CA THR A 86 -8.96 2.38 -13.10
C THR A 86 -8.19 1.07 -13.02
N SER A 87 -7.97 0.60 -11.81
CA SER A 87 -7.25 -0.64 -11.53
C SER A 87 -7.96 -1.93 -11.99
N GLN A 88 -9.10 -1.83 -12.69
CA GLN A 88 -9.93 -2.96 -13.11
C GLN A 88 -10.21 -3.02 -14.61
N SER A 89 -9.38 -2.38 -15.45
CA SER A 89 -9.54 -2.35 -16.92
C SER A 89 -10.84 -1.68 -17.41
N LEU A 90 -11.55 -0.96 -16.54
CA LEU A 90 -12.72 -0.14 -16.86
C LEU A 90 -12.31 1.34 -16.82
N SER A 91 -12.83 2.15 -17.74
CA SER A 91 -12.67 3.60 -17.66
C SER A 91 -13.54 4.18 -16.54
N LEU A 92 -13.21 5.35 -15.97
CA LEU A 92 -14.11 6.02 -15.02
C LEU A 92 -15.51 6.27 -15.60
N SER A 93 -15.60 6.51 -16.92
CA SER A 93 -16.87 6.63 -17.65
C SER A 93 -17.69 5.33 -17.69
N ASP A 94 -17.05 4.17 -17.59
CA ASP A 94 -17.77 2.89 -17.45
C ASP A 94 -18.40 2.73 -16.07
N LEU A 95 -17.80 3.35 -15.06
CA LEU A 95 -18.16 3.19 -13.66
C LEU A 95 -19.13 4.27 -13.16
N PHE A 96 -19.09 5.46 -13.75
CA PHE A 96 -19.87 6.62 -13.29
C PHE A 96 -20.46 7.39 -14.47
N SER A 97 -21.71 7.83 -14.28
CA SER A 97 -22.36 8.85 -15.10
C SER A 97 -22.37 10.18 -14.36
N VAL A 98 -22.20 11.28 -15.09
CA VAL A 98 -22.43 12.64 -14.56
C VAL A 98 -23.67 13.20 -15.24
N LYS A 99 -24.74 13.44 -14.48
CA LYS A 99 -25.96 14.10 -14.96
C LYS A 99 -26.25 15.30 -14.08
N ASP A 100 -26.36 16.49 -14.66
CA ASP A 100 -26.59 17.75 -13.96
C ASP A 100 -25.58 18.04 -12.83
N GLY A 101 -24.35 17.56 -12.99
CA GLY A 101 -23.29 17.66 -11.98
C GLY A 101 -23.46 16.70 -10.80
N VAL A 102 -24.43 15.78 -10.85
CA VAL A 102 -24.56 14.68 -9.91
C VAL A 102 -23.85 13.46 -10.47
N VAL A 103 -22.88 12.98 -9.71
CA VAL A 103 -22.19 11.72 -10.02
C VAL A 103 -23.05 10.56 -9.56
N THR A 104 -23.34 9.63 -10.48
CA THR A 104 -24.10 8.41 -10.20
C THR A 104 -23.28 7.19 -10.64
N PRO A 105 -23.17 6.14 -9.80
CA PRO A 105 -22.52 4.91 -10.21
C PRO A 105 -23.36 4.18 -11.26
N ASN A 106 -22.69 3.53 -12.22
CA ASN A 106 -23.29 2.69 -13.25
C ASN A 106 -23.05 1.21 -12.90
N PRO A 107 -23.87 0.59 -12.02
CA PRO A 107 -23.64 -0.79 -11.63
C PRO A 107 -23.82 -1.73 -12.84
N LYS A 108 -22.80 -2.52 -13.14
CA LYS A 108 -22.87 -3.64 -14.08
C LYS A 108 -22.87 -4.94 -13.28
N ALA A 109 -23.90 -5.76 -13.46
CA ALA A 109 -23.96 -7.06 -12.80
C ALA A 109 -22.84 -7.96 -13.35
N ALA A 110 -22.04 -8.55 -12.45
CA ALA A 110 -21.10 -9.58 -12.83
C ALA A 110 -21.84 -10.90 -13.04
N ASN A 111 -21.55 -11.60 -14.14
CA ASN A 111 -22.06 -12.93 -14.41
C ASN A 111 -20.88 -13.87 -14.76
N PRO A 112 -20.55 -14.86 -13.90
CA PRO A 112 -21.19 -15.14 -12.61
C PRO A 112 -20.92 -14.03 -11.56
N PRO A 113 -21.75 -13.93 -10.51
CA PRO A 113 -21.56 -12.95 -9.43
C PRO A 113 -20.19 -13.09 -8.75
N VAL A 114 -19.60 -11.95 -8.40
CA VAL A 114 -18.41 -11.88 -7.54
C VAL A 114 -18.82 -12.21 -6.11
N ARG A 115 -18.12 -13.17 -5.51
CA ARG A 115 -18.33 -13.58 -4.12
C ARG A 115 -17.09 -13.22 -3.32
N ALA A 116 -17.27 -12.29 -2.39
CA ALA A 116 -16.21 -11.77 -1.56
C ALA A 116 -16.61 -11.80 -0.09
N ASN A 117 -15.67 -12.24 0.73
CA ASN A 117 -15.73 -12.15 2.17
C ASN A 117 -15.20 -10.78 2.58
N VAL A 118 -16.01 -10.06 3.34
CA VAL A 118 -15.70 -8.70 3.78
C VAL A 118 -15.89 -8.59 5.28
N LEU A 119 -15.05 -7.78 5.91
CA LEU A 119 -15.25 -7.34 7.28
C LEU A 119 -15.95 -5.98 7.23
N TYR A 120 -17.15 -5.87 7.77
CA TYR A 120 -17.88 -4.60 7.80
C TYR A 120 -17.33 -3.66 8.87
N LEU A 121 -17.21 -2.38 8.51
CA LEU A 121 -16.97 -1.31 9.48
C LEU A 121 -18.32 -0.81 9.99
N SER A 122 -18.58 -0.97 11.29
CA SER A 122 -19.85 -0.58 11.88
C SER A 122 -20.11 0.92 11.70
N THR A 123 -21.39 1.30 11.70
CA THR A 123 -21.84 2.69 11.54
C THR A 123 -21.35 3.61 12.65
N GLU A 124 -21.06 3.06 13.84
CA GLU A 124 -20.40 3.76 14.95
C GLU A 124 -19.09 4.43 14.50
N TYR A 125 -18.29 3.75 13.67
CA TYR A 125 -17.01 4.28 13.16
C TYR A 125 -17.14 4.86 11.75
N SER A 126 -17.94 4.23 10.88
CA SER A 126 -17.98 4.62 9.46
C SER A 126 -18.67 5.97 9.22
N VAL A 127 -19.71 6.30 10.00
CA VAL A 127 -20.45 7.56 9.82
C VAL A 127 -19.61 8.79 10.20
N PRO A 128 -18.91 8.83 11.36
CA PRO A 128 -18.00 9.93 11.68
C PRO A 128 -16.90 10.12 10.64
N ILE A 129 -16.31 9.02 10.14
CA ILE A 129 -15.28 9.06 9.09
C ILE A 129 -15.85 9.67 7.81
N ALA A 130 -17.00 9.19 7.34
CA ALA A 130 -17.63 9.70 6.12
C ALA A 130 -17.98 11.19 6.24
N LYS A 131 -18.43 11.64 7.42
CA LYS A 131 -18.68 13.07 7.69
C LYS A 131 -17.39 13.88 7.59
N ALA A 132 -16.30 13.41 8.20
CA ALA A 132 -15.00 14.09 8.14
C ALA A 132 -14.47 14.17 6.70
N VAL A 133 -14.50 13.04 5.96
CA VAL A 133 -14.09 12.98 4.55
C VAL A 133 -14.90 13.96 3.70
N LYS A 134 -16.23 13.98 3.86
CA LYS A 134 -17.10 14.90 3.12
C LYS A 134 -16.79 16.36 3.44
N MET A 135 -16.63 16.70 4.72
CA MET A 135 -16.29 18.04 5.17
C MET A 135 -14.96 18.54 4.58
N VAL A 136 -13.94 17.68 4.51
CA VAL A 136 -12.61 18.04 4.00
C VAL A 136 -12.60 18.17 2.48
N PHE A 137 -13.23 17.24 1.75
CA PHE A 137 -13.10 17.16 0.29
C PHE A 137 -14.17 17.93 -0.49
N SER A 138 -15.38 18.10 0.06
CA SER A 138 -16.47 18.79 -0.65
C SER A 138 -16.11 20.21 -1.12
N PRO A 139 -15.42 21.07 -0.34
CA PRO A 139 -15.07 22.42 -0.80
C PRO A 139 -14.24 22.44 -2.08
N TYR A 140 -13.42 21.41 -2.30
CA TYR A 140 -12.51 21.33 -3.45
C TYR A 140 -13.06 20.51 -4.61
N PHE A 141 -13.84 19.47 -4.36
CA PHE A 141 -14.24 18.51 -5.39
C PHE A 141 -15.76 18.39 -5.55
N ASP A 142 -16.55 19.35 -5.07
CA ASP A 142 -17.99 19.29 -5.23
C ASP A 142 -18.36 19.05 -6.71
N LYS A 143 -19.25 18.07 -6.95
CA LYS A 143 -19.62 17.48 -8.26
C LYS A 143 -18.55 16.66 -9.00
N ALA A 144 -17.31 16.63 -8.54
CA ALA A 144 -16.19 15.87 -9.10
C ALA A 144 -15.69 14.76 -8.15
N ILE A 145 -16.49 14.39 -7.16
CA ILE A 145 -16.22 13.34 -6.19
C ILE A 145 -17.46 12.48 -5.95
N TRP A 146 -17.25 11.18 -5.89
CA TRP A 146 -18.24 10.22 -5.41
C TRP A 146 -17.87 9.76 -4.01
N PHE A 147 -18.78 9.94 -3.05
CA PHE A 147 -18.61 9.41 -1.70
C PHE A 147 -19.25 8.03 -1.61
N GLN A 148 -18.49 7.05 -1.11
CA GLN A 148 -19.02 5.72 -0.86
C GLN A 148 -20.05 5.77 0.27
N ASN A 149 -21.08 4.92 0.18
CA ASN A 149 -22.06 4.76 1.25
C ASN A 149 -21.37 4.22 2.51
N SER A 150 -21.42 4.99 3.60
CA SER A 150 -20.76 4.65 4.87
C SER A 150 -21.28 3.36 5.49
N SER A 151 -22.54 2.99 5.24
CA SER A 151 -23.11 1.72 5.69
C SER A 151 -22.52 0.50 4.97
N LEU A 152 -21.79 0.72 3.88
CA LEU A 152 -21.11 -0.31 3.09
C LEU A 152 -19.58 -0.25 3.24
N TYR A 153 -19.05 0.57 4.16
CA TYR A 153 -17.61 0.58 4.44
C TYR A 153 -17.18 -0.79 4.94
N HIS A 154 -16.15 -1.33 4.31
CA HIS A 154 -15.67 -2.67 4.60
C HIS A 154 -14.18 -2.81 4.28
N PHE A 155 -13.64 -3.95 4.70
CA PHE A 155 -12.33 -4.43 4.36
C PHE A 155 -12.49 -5.71 3.54
N SER A 156 -11.89 -5.77 2.36
CA SER A 156 -11.85 -7.01 1.58
C SER A 156 -10.97 -8.03 2.31
N MET A 157 -11.58 -9.14 2.74
CA MET A 157 -10.87 -10.20 3.44
C MET A 157 -10.41 -11.27 2.48
N PHE A 158 -11.29 -11.84 1.66
CA PHE A 158 -10.94 -12.90 0.72
C PHE A 158 -11.97 -13.04 -0.40
N HIS A 159 -11.55 -13.19 -1.66
CA HIS A 159 -12.46 -13.39 -2.79
C HIS A 159 -12.56 -14.88 -3.13
N ALA A 160 -13.77 -15.45 -3.01
CA ALA A 160 -14.09 -16.81 -3.48
C ALA A 160 -14.31 -16.84 -5.01
N SER A 161 -14.56 -15.68 -5.62
CA SER A 161 -14.51 -15.47 -7.07
C SER A 161 -14.12 -14.01 -7.37
N HIS A 162 -13.55 -13.73 -8.54
CA HIS A 162 -13.36 -12.35 -8.99
C HIS A 162 -13.50 -12.24 -10.51
N HIS A 163 -13.71 -11.03 -11.02
CA HIS A 163 -14.04 -10.78 -12.44
C HIS A 163 -13.02 -11.34 -13.44
N ILE A 164 -11.73 -11.43 -13.09
CA ILE A 164 -10.68 -12.01 -13.97
C ILE A 164 -10.71 -13.56 -13.99
N ALA A 165 -11.13 -14.19 -12.90
CA ALA A 165 -11.21 -15.64 -12.74
C ALA A 165 -12.61 -15.96 -12.19
N PRO A 166 -13.63 -15.93 -13.06
CA PRO A 166 -15.00 -16.19 -12.64
C PRO A 166 -15.14 -17.63 -12.17
N VAL A 167 -15.72 -17.83 -10.99
CA VAL A 167 -16.01 -19.14 -10.43
C VAL A 167 -17.52 -19.21 -10.23
N PRO A 168 -18.30 -19.88 -11.11
CA PRO A 168 -19.74 -20.07 -10.89
C PRO A 168 -19.99 -20.87 -9.61
N ALA A 169 -21.08 -20.58 -8.90
CA ALA A 169 -21.48 -21.38 -7.73
C ALA A 169 -23.00 -21.55 -7.68
N THR A 170 -23.47 -22.73 -7.31
CA THR A 170 -24.88 -22.98 -6.99
C THR A 170 -25.25 -22.35 -5.64
N HIS A 171 -26.55 -22.28 -5.31
CA HIS A 171 -26.97 -21.78 -4.00
C HIS A 171 -26.38 -22.60 -2.84
N ASP A 172 -26.37 -23.93 -2.96
CA ASP A 172 -25.82 -24.83 -1.95
C ASP A 172 -24.31 -24.65 -1.79
N GLU A 173 -23.59 -24.40 -2.89
CA GLU A 173 -22.16 -24.09 -2.83
C GLU A 173 -21.89 -22.76 -2.14
N VAL A 174 -22.72 -21.72 -2.38
CA VAL A 174 -22.61 -20.44 -1.68
C VAL A 174 -22.90 -20.59 -0.19
N GLU A 175 -23.89 -21.39 0.19
CA GLU A 175 -24.20 -21.67 1.59
C GLU A 175 -23.07 -22.46 2.27
N ALA A 176 -22.45 -23.41 1.55
CA ALA A 176 -21.27 -24.12 2.04
C ALA A 176 -20.06 -23.17 2.21
N GLU A 177 -19.83 -22.25 1.27
CA GLU A 177 -18.81 -21.20 1.39
C GLU A 177 -19.06 -20.32 2.63
N ALA A 178 -20.31 -19.89 2.86
CA ALA A 178 -20.68 -19.08 4.02
C ALA A 178 -20.44 -19.81 5.35
N ASN A 179 -20.79 -21.10 5.43
CA ASN A 179 -20.56 -21.93 6.61
C ASN A 179 -19.05 -22.16 6.87
N ALA A 180 -18.25 -22.35 5.82
CA ALA A 180 -16.79 -22.45 5.94
C ALA A 180 -16.18 -21.14 6.46
N VAL A 181 -16.64 -19.99 5.97
CA VAL A 181 -16.20 -18.66 6.43
C VAL A 181 -16.56 -18.44 7.90
N LYS A 182 -17.78 -18.83 8.30
CA LYS A 182 -18.22 -18.79 9.70
C LYS A 182 -17.31 -19.62 10.60
N SER A 183 -17.03 -20.87 10.22
CA SER A 183 -16.13 -21.75 10.98
C SER A 183 -14.71 -21.18 11.10
N VAL A 184 -14.18 -20.59 10.02
CA VAL A 184 -12.90 -19.87 10.07
C VAL A 184 -12.98 -18.74 11.08
N ALA A 185 -14.01 -17.88 11.00
CA ALA A 185 -14.17 -16.71 11.86
C ALA A 185 -14.27 -17.05 13.35
N GLU A 186 -14.98 -18.13 13.70
CA GLU A 186 -15.10 -18.64 15.07
C GLU A 186 -13.74 -19.08 15.67
N SER A 187 -12.76 -19.40 14.82
CA SER A 187 -11.40 -19.76 15.25
C SER A 187 -10.45 -18.58 15.44
N LEU A 188 -10.88 -17.34 15.17
CA LEU A 188 -10.02 -16.15 15.16
C LEU A 188 -10.16 -15.34 16.45
N CYS A 189 -9.07 -14.67 16.84
CA CYS A 189 -9.13 -13.64 17.85
C CYS A 189 -9.72 -12.35 17.25
N PRO A 190 -10.59 -11.63 17.96
CA PRO A 190 -11.12 -10.34 17.51
C PRO A 190 -10.01 -9.38 17.09
N LEU A 191 -10.12 -8.86 15.87
CA LEU A 191 -9.15 -7.94 15.30
C LEU A 191 -9.35 -6.53 15.90
N LYS A 192 -8.29 -5.95 16.45
CA LYS A 192 -8.27 -4.52 16.82
C LYS A 192 -7.41 -3.77 15.83
N ILE A 193 -7.98 -2.72 15.26
CA ILE A 193 -7.36 -1.92 14.22
C ILE A 193 -7.46 -0.43 14.52
N VAL A 194 -6.55 0.33 13.93
CA VAL A 194 -6.54 1.79 13.96
C VAL A 194 -6.37 2.32 12.56
N LEU A 195 -7.03 3.44 12.25
CA LEU A 195 -6.79 4.16 11.00
C LEU A 195 -5.40 4.80 11.10
N ASP A 196 -4.46 4.32 10.30
CA ASP A 196 -3.07 4.77 10.29
C ASP A 196 -2.93 6.05 9.46
N ARG A 197 -3.49 6.04 8.25
CA ARG A 197 -3.45 7.18 7.33
C ARG A 197 -4.57 7.14 6.31
N VAL A 198 -4.82 8.29 5.69
CA VAL A 198 -5.71 8.43 4.54
C VAL A 198 -4.86 8.74 3.32
N VAL A 199 -5.03 7.97 2.25
CA VAL A 199 -4.24 8.08 1.02
C VAL A 199 -5.16 8.33 -0.16
N LEU A 200 -4.81 9.31 -0.99
CA LEU A 200 -5.38 9.49 -2.32
C LEU A 200 -4.47 8.80 -3.34
N THR A 201 -4.99 7.79 -4.04
CA THR A 201 -4.23 7.09 -5.08
C THR A 201 -4.17 7.89 -6.37
N SER A 202 -3.18 7.59 -7.23
CA SER A 202 -3.07 8.13 -8.60
C SER A 202 -4.29 7.82 -9.47
N THR A 203 -5.06 6.78 -9.14
CA THR A 203 -6.34 6.40 -9.78
C THR A 203 -7.57 7.07 -9.16
N GLY A 204 -7.36 8.04 -8.26
CA GLY A 204 -8.41 8.88 -7.69
C GLY A 204 -9.18 8.24 -6.55
N VAL A 205 -8.72 7.12 -5.97
CA VAL A 205 -9.40 6.49 -4.82
C VAL A 205 -8.89 7.09 -3.53
N LEU A 206 -9.80 7.54 -2.68
CA LEU A 206 -9.49 7.95 -1.32
C LEU A 206 -9.65 6.74 -0.39
N LEU A 207 -8.53 6.24 0.14
CA LEU A 207 -8.43 5.04 0.94
C LEU A 207 -8.12 5.40 2.40
N GLY A 208 -8.81 4.77 3.34
CA GLY A 208 -8.31 4.61 4.71
C GLY A 208 -7.41 3.39 4.76
N CYS A 209 -6.17 3.56 5.22
CA CYS A 209 -5.19 2.50 5.42
C CYS A 209 -5.08 2.21 6.92
N TRP A 210 -5.20 0.94 7.30
CA TRP A 210 -5.41 0.55 8.70
C TRP A 210 -4.29 -0.34 9.20
N GLN A 211 -3.87 -0.11 10.44
CA GLN A 211 -2.92 -0.95 11.14
C GLN A 211 -3.59 -1.85 12.17
N VAL A 212 -2.99 -3.01 12.40
CA VAL A 212 -3.44 -3.98 13.38
C VAL A 212 -2.69 -3.75 14.67
N THR A 213 -3.41 -3.53 15.76
CA THR A 213 -2.83 -3.33 17.10
C THR A 213 -2.91 -4.59 17.96
N SER A 214 -3.89 -5.46 17.72
CA SER A 214 -3.97 -6.81 18.34
C SER A 214 -4.95 -7.72 17.59
N GLY A 215 -4.93 -9.03 17.91
CA GLY A 215 -5.83 -10.03 17.33
C GLY A 215 -5.21 -10.78 16.16
N THR A 216 -6.01 -11.51 15.39
CA THR A 216 -5.51 -12.32 14.27
C THR A 216 -5.29 -11.47 13.02
N ASP A 217 -4.03 -11.32 12.59
CA ASP A 217 -3.65 -10.48 11.44
C ASP A 217 -4.36 -10.88 10.13
N PRO A 218 -4.73 -9.90 9.26
CA PRO A 218 -5.38 -10.16 7.96
C PRO A 218 -4.68 -11.20 7.10
N THR A 219 -3.35 -11.27 7.11
CA THR A 219 -2.57 -12.30 6.39
C THR A 219 -2.95 -13.72 6.85
N THR A 220 -3.10 -13.91 8.15
CA THR A 220 -3.46 -15.21 8.76
C THR A 220 -4.92 -15.52 8.51
N VAL A 221 -5.81 -14.52 8.61
CA VAL A 221 -7.22 -14.68 8.25
C VAL A 221 -7.37 -15.13 6.79
N ARG A 222 -6.66 -14.47 5.87
CA ARG A 222 -6.61 -14.80 4.43
C ARG A 222 -6.08 -16.20 4.17
N ALA A 223 -5.02 -16.60 4.86
CA ALA A 223 -4.47 -17.95 4.73
C ALA A 223 -5.48 -19.02 5.17
N LYS A 224 -6.18 -18.82 6.29
CA LYS A 224 -7.24 -19.73 6.75
C LYS A 224 -8.43 -19.77 5.79
N LEU A 225 -8.87 -18.62 5.28
CA LEU A 225 -9.96 -18.54 4.29
C LEU A 225 -9.58 -19.25 2.99
N ARG A 226 -8.33 -19.10 2.53
CA ARG A 226 -7.82 -19.82 1.35
C ARG A 226 -7.86 -21.33 1.53
N ALA A 227 -7.46 -21.83 2.70
CA ALA A 227 -7.52 -23.26 3.01
C ALA A 227 -8.98 -23.78 3.08
N ALA A 228 -9.91 -22.95 3.55
CA ALA A 228 -11.32 -23.31 3.70
C ALA A 228 -12.14 -23.19 2.39
N LEU A 229 -11.65 -22.44 1.41
CA LEU A 229 -12.36 -22.14 0.15
C LEU A 229 -11.52 -22.58 -1.06
N PRO A 230 -11.39 -23.90 -1.31
CA PRO A 230 -10.43 -24.46 -2.26
C PRO A 230 -10.73 -24.12 -3.72
N ARG A 231 -11.94 -23.68 -4.04
CA ARG A 231 -12.33 -23.25 -5.39
C ARG A 231 -12.06 -21.78 -5.68
N ALA A 232 -11.59 -21.02 -4.68
CA ALA A 232 -11.27 -19.62 -4.86
C ALA A 232 -10.10 -19.43 -5.83
N PRO A 233 -10.03 -18.29 -6.54
CA PRO A 233 -8.88 -17.97 -7.38
C PRO A 233 -7.56 -18.03 -6.61
N GLU A 234 -6.57 -18.70 -7.20
CA GLU A 234 -5.24 -18.89 -6.59
C GLU A 234 -4.59 -17.56 -6.21
N LYS A 235 -4.68 -16.59 -7.12
CA LYS A 235 -4.14 -15.24 -6.96
C LYS A 235 -5.25 -14.26 -6.57
N GLN A 236 -5.07 -13.59 -5.43
CA GLN A 236 -5.92 -12.48 -5.03
C GLN A 236 -5.44 -11.18 -5.72
N LEU A 237 -6.33 -10.20 -5.87
CA LEU A 237 -6.06 -8.95 -6.58
C LEU A 237 -5.40 -7.86 -5.70
N TYR A 238 -4.91 -8.25 -4.52
CA TYR A 238 -4.34 -7.37 -3.54
C TYR A 238 -3.28 -8.10 -2.73
N ASP A 239 -2.40 -7.34 -2.08
CA ASP A 239 -1.37 -7.88 -1.20
C ASP A 239 -2.00 -8.50 0.07
N ASP A 240 -1.53 -9.67 0.49
CA ASP A 240 -2.10 -10.39 1.64
C ASP A 240 -1.99 -9.60 2.96
N ALA A 241 -1.12 -8.60 3.08
CA ALA A 241 -0.98 -7.78 4.27
C ALA A 241 -1.95 -6.59 4.31
N ILE A 242 -2.43 -6.09 3.16
CA ILE A 242 -3.17 -4.83 3.07
C ILE A 242 -4.48 -4.86 3.86
N LEU A 243 -4.79 -3.79 4.58
CA LEU A 243 -6.10 -3.60 5.20
C LEU A 243 -6.58 -2.17 4.91
N HIS A 244 -7.55 -2.03 4.01
CA HIS A 244 -8.01 -0.73 3.56
C HIS A 244 -9.53 -0.67 3.45
N THR A 245 -10.05 0.56 3.48
CA THR A 245 -11.45 0.89 3.20
C THR A 245 -11.48 2.01 2.18
N SER A 246 -12.32 1.89 1.15
CA SER A 246 -12.53 2.97 0.19
C SER A 246 -13.57 3.96 0.71
N PHE A 247 -13.18 5.23 0.88
CA PHE A 247 -14.07 6.28 1.40
C PHE A 247 -14.76 7.07 0.30
N ALA A 248 -14.01 7.41 -0.74
CA ALA A 248 -14.49 8.21 -1.85
C ALA A 248 -13.65 7.94 -3.11
N ARG A 249 -14.13 8.46 -4.24
CA ARG A 249 -13.39 8.46 -5.50
C ARG A 249 -13.50 9.83 -6.15
N LEU A 250 -12.35 10.44 -6.45
CA LEU A 250 -12.22 11.62 -7.28
C LEU A 250 -12.41 11.23 -8.74
N LEU A 251 -13.16 12.06 -9.45
CA LEU A 251 -13.55 11.84 -10.85
C LEU A 251 -13.15 13.00 -11.76
N GLY A 252 -12.61 14.07 -11.18
CA GLY A 252 -12.22 15.27 -11.90
C GLY A 252 -11.30 16.15 -11.07
N PRO A 253 -10.81 17.25 -11.66
CA PRO A 253 -9.88 18.15 -11.00
C PRO A 253 -10.56 18.88 -9.83
N PRO A 254 -9.78 19.35 -8.84
CA PRO A 254 -10.31 20.26 -7.83
C PRO A 254 -10.77 21.55 -8.49
N ARG A 255 -11.78 22.19 -7.90
CA ARG A 255 -12.16 23.56 -8.20
C ARG A 255 -10.98 24.45 -7.86
N ILE A 256 -10.59 25.29 -8.81
CA ILE A 256 -9.78 26.45 -8.50
C ILE A 256 -10.70 27.35 -7.67
N LEU A 257 -10.41 27.46 -6.37
CA LEU A 257 -10.98 28.55 -5.58
C LEU A 257 -10.43 29.82 -6.23
N ASP A 258 -11.29 30.58 -6.92
CA ASP A 258 -10.95 31.92 -7.34
C ASP A 258 -10.36 32.61 -6.10
N ARG A 259 -9.10 33.03 -6.20
CA ARG A 259 -8.50 33.83 -5.13
C ARG A 259 -9.48 34.97 -4.90
N VAL A 260 -10.05 35.03 -3.71
CA VAL A 260 -10.76 36.23 -3.26
C VAL A 260 -9.77 37.35 -3.45
N SER A 261 -10.03 38.19 -4.45
CA SER A 261 -9.34 39.45 -4.62
C SER A 261 -9.62 40.24 -3.34
N ILE A 262 -8.64 40.24 -2.44
CA ILE A 262 -8.56 41.20 -1.34
C ILE A 262 -8.10 42.52 -1.94
#